data_AF-A0A371XB65-F1
#
_entry.id   AF-A0A371XB65-F1
#
_cell.length_a   1.000
_cell.length_b   1.000
_cell.length_c   1.000
_cell.angle_alpha   90.00
_cell.angle_beta   90.00
_cell.angle_gamma   90.00
#
_symmetry.space_group_name_H-M   'P 1'
#
loop_
_entity.id
_entity.type
_entity.pdbx_description
1 polymer ?
#
loop_
_entity_poly.entity_id
_entity_poly.type
_entity_poly.pdbx_seq_one_letter_code
_entity_poly.pdbx_strand_id
1 'polypeptide(L)'
;MIVLRVIRGITDHFPIRATEWVMMLPTFGMAVAFHLSPNMFSVSPSFESLADWGSEAAWAAVVLACGVMRFAALVINGTFQGFRLSPHIRFAASLVGIAFWSQWTLCFIQAFIELGGAPSAIIAYGTFCCMELLNLYRSGTDIRPRGRGRRHG
;
A
#
# COMPACT_ATOMS: atom_id res chain seq x y z
N MET A 1 28.00 -11.73 -4.34
CA MET A 1 27.18 -11.67 -3.11
C MET A 1 25.78 -11.22 -3.47
N ILE A 2 24.77 -12.05 -3.24
CA ILE A 2 23.36 -11.74 -3.56
C ILE A 2 22.87 -10.55 -2.72
N VAL A 3 23.24 -10.49 -1.44
CA VAL A 3 22.87 -9.39 -0.52
C VAL A 3 23.34 -8.02 -1.02
N LEU A 4 24.61 -7.88 -1.43
CA LEU A 4 25.12 -6.62 -2.01
C LEU A 4 24.40 -6.23 -3.30
N ARG A 5 23.95 -7.21 -4.09
CA ARG A 5 23.21 -6.97 -5.34
C ARG A 5 21.78 -6.49 -5.04
N VAL A 6 21.14 -7.06 -4.04
CA VAL A 6 19.82 -6.62 -3.52
C VAL A 6 19.92 -5.19 -3.00
N ILE A 7 20.90 -4.90 -2.13
CA ILE A 7 21.09 -3.57 -1.53
C ILE A 7 21.33 -2.50 -2.60
N ARG A 8 22.26 -2.75 -3.54
CA ARG A 8 22.53 -1.81 -4.65
C ARG A 8 21.29 -1.57 -5.51
N GLY A 9 20.57 -2.63 -5.85
CA GLY A 9 19.35 -2.53 -6.63
C GLY A 9 18.23 -1.75 -5.94
N ILE A 10 18.13 -1.85 -4.61
CA ILE A 10 17.22 -1.03 -3.80
C ILE A 10 17.67 0.43 -3.81
N THR A 11 18.95 0.72 -3.53
CA THR A 11 19.45 2.10 -3.46
C THR A 11 19.35 2.83 -4.79
N ASP A 12 19.61 2.14 -5.91
CA ASP A 12 19.59 2.76 -7.26
C ASP A 12 18.18 3.21 -7.67
N HIS A 13 17.14 2.53 -7.18
CA HIS A 13 15.75 2.84 -7.52
C HIS A 13 14.96 3.49 -6.39
N PHE A 14 15.58 3.66 -5.22
CA PHE A 14 14.98 4.28 -4.05
C PHE A 14 14.36 5.66 -4.35
N PRO A 15 15.03 6.62 -5.02
CA PRO A 15 14.43 7.95 -5.25
C PRO A 15 13.19 7.91 -6.15
N ILE A 16 13.14 6.98 -7.11
CA ILE A 16 12.00 6.82 -8.02
C ILE A 16 10.82 6.14 -7.31
N ARG A 17 11.11 5.26 -6.34
CA ARG A 17 10.12 4.41 -5.64
C ARG A 17 9.96 4.76 -4.15
N ALA A 18 10.38 5.95 -3.74
CA ALA A 18 10.42 6.33 -2.33
C ALA A 18 9.06 6.18 -1.65
N THR A 19 7.98 6.54 -2.35
CA THR A 19 6.61 6.45 -1.85
C THR A 19 6.13 5.02 -1.63
N GLU A 20 6.59 4.06 -2.45
CA GLU A 20 6.27 2.64 -2.26
C GLU A 20 6.99 2.07 -1.03
N TRP A 21 8.23 2.49 -0.81
CA TRP A 21 8.99 2.14 0.39
C TRP A 21 8.41 2.78 1.65
N VAL A 22 8.03 4.06 1.59
CA VAL A 22 7.39 4.77 2.70
C VAL A 22 6.08 4.08 3.08
N MET A 23 5.27 3.67 2.09
CA MET A 23 4.02 2.96 2.35
C MET A 23 4.18 1.56 2.93
N MET A 24 5.39 0.98 2.95
CA MET A 24 5.64 -0.27 3.67
C MET A 24 5.42 -0.10 5.18
N LEU A 25 5.79 1.07 5.73
CA LEU A 25 5.68 1.34 7.16
C LEU A 25 4.23 1.33 7.66
N PRO A 26 3.28 2.12 7.10
CA PRO A 26 1.89 2.07 7.55
C PRO A 26 1.23 0.73 7.23
N THR A 27 1.56 0.07 6.11
CA THR A 27 0.97 -1.24 5.78
C THR A 27 1.40 -2.33 6.78
N PHE A 28 2.70 -2.52 7.02
CA PHE A 28 3.15 -3.51 8.01
C PHE A 28 2.87 -3.08 9.44
N GLY A 29 2.97 -1.78 9.73
CA GLY A 29 2.63 -1.22 11.03
C GLY A 29 1.18 -1.53 11.40
N MET A 30 0.25 -1.35 10.46
CA MET A 30 -1.16 -1.71 10.67
C MET A 30 -1.35 -3.22 10.82
N ALA A 31 -0.67 -4.04 10.01
CA ALA A 31 -0.71 -5.50 10.17
C ALA A 31 -0.25 -5.94 11.57
N VAL A 32 0.83 -5.35 12.08
CA VAL A 32 1.31 -5.59 13.45
C VAL A 32 0.31 -5.08 14.48
N ALA A 33 -0.26 -3.89 14.28
CA ALA A 33 -1.23 -3.31 15.19
C ALA A 33 -2.46 -4.22 15.38
N PHE A 34 -2.97 -4.83 14.30
CA PHE A 34 -4.03 -5.83 14.39
C PHE A 34 -3.65 -7.07 15.22
N HIS A 35 -2.40 -7.52 15.14
CA HIS A 35 -1.94 -8.68 15.92
C HIS A 35 -1.71 -8.33 17.40
N LEU A 36 -1.31 -7.10 17.69
CA LEU A 36 -1.08 -6.64 19.07
C LEU A 36 -2.38 -6.20 19.77
N SER A 37 -3.41 -5.83 19.02
CA SER A 37 -4.68 -5.35 19.54
C SER A 37 -5.85 -6.15 18.93
N PRO A 38 -6.12 -7.38 19.42
CA PRO A 38 -7.13 -8.29 18.86
C PRO A 38 -8.60 -7.88 19.10
N ASN A 39 -8.84 -6.69 19.67
CA ASN A 39 -10.16 -6.07 19.83
C ASN A 39 -10.10 -4.58 19.43
N MET A 40 -9.31 -4.25 18.40
CA MET A 40 -9.09 -2.86 17.98
C MET A 40 -10.40 -2.14 17.64
N PHE A 41 -11.39 -2.84 17.08
CA PHE A 41 -12.67 -2.27 16.69
C PHE A 41 -13.56 -1.89 17.88
N SER A 42 -13.28 -2.45 19.06
CA SER A 42 -13.98 -2.09 20.30
C SER A 42 -13.39 -0.87 21.02
N VAL A 43 -12.23 -0.37 20.58
CA VAL A 43 -11.51 0.71 21.28
C VAL A 43 -12.16 2.07 21.06
N SER A 44 -12.75 2.31 19.89
CA SER A 44 -13.49 3.54 19.64
C SER A 44 -14.61 3.34 18.62
N PRO A 45 -15.65 4.19 18.65
CA PRO A 45 -16.74 4.15 17.68
C PRO A 45 -16.26 4.33 16.23
N SER A 46 -15.10 4.98 16.02
CA SER A 46 -14.53 5.16 14.69
C SER A 46 -13.97 3.87 14.09
N PHE A 47 -13.53 2.94 14.93
CA PHE A 47 -13.11 1.62 14.47
C PHE A 47 -14.28 0.64 14.40
N GLU A 48 -15.34 0.86 15.17
CA GLU A 48 -16.54 0.00 15.16
C GLU A 48 -17.19 -0.04 13.77
N SER A 49 -17.30 1.10 13.07
CA SER A 49 -17.84 1.15 11.71
C SER A 49 -17.03 0.34 10.67
N LEU A 50 -15.79 -0.08 10.98
CA LEU A 50 -15.03 -1.00 10.12
C LEU A 50 -15.49 -2.45 10.27
N ALA A 51 -16.09 -2.80 11.42
CA ALA A 51 -16.63 -4.14 11.69
C ALA A 51 -17.80 -4.48 10.77
N ASP A 52 -18.58 -3.48 10.34
CA ASP A 52 -19.69 -3.64 9.40
C ASP A 52 -19.24 -4.17 8.03
N TRP A 53 -17.98 -3.93 7.67
CA TRP A 53 -17.41 -4.32 6.39
C TRP A 53 -16.60 -5.62 6.46
N GLY A 54 -16.16 -6.03 7.65
CA GLY A 54 -15.41 -7.25 7.85
C GLY A 54 -14.82 -7.37 9.25
N SER A 55 -14.46 -8.59 9.64
CA SER A 55 -13.83 -8.83 10.94
C SER A 55 -12.39 -8.28 10.98
N GLU A 56 -11.88 -8.01 12.18
CA GLU A 56 -10.48 -7.59 12.39
C GLU A 56 -9.50 -8.57 11.73
N ALA A 57 -9.76 -9.87 11.84
CA ALA A 57 -8.94 -10.91 11.22
C ALA A 57 -8.91 -10.81 9.68
N ALA A 58 -10.05 -10.50 9.06
CA ALA A 58 -10.12 -10.30 7.61
C ALA A 58 -9.30 -9.07 7.19
N TRP A 59 -9.44 -7.95 7.90
CA TRP A 59 -8.67 -6.75 7.64
C TRP A 59 -7.16 -6.94 7.86
N ALA A 60 -6.78 -7.64 8.94
CA ALA A 60 -5.41 -8.02 9.24
C ALA A 60 -4.80 -8.86 8.10
N ALA A 61 -5.53 -9.86 7.62
CA ALA A 61 -5.11 -10.70 6.52
C ALA A 61 -4.93 -9.92 5.21
N VAL A 62 -5.88 -9.03 4.88
CA VAL A 62 -5.81 -8.17 3.68
C VAL A 62 -4.59 -7.26 3.72
N VAL A 63 -4.38 -6.54 4.82
CA VAL A 63 -3.26 -5.59 4.91
C VAL A 63 -1.90 -6.31 4.93
N LEU A 64 -1.82 -7.47 5.58
CA LEU A 64 -0.62 -8.29 5.61
C LEU A 64 -0.30 -8.88 4.23
N ALA A 65 -1.29 -9.47 3.55
CA ALA A 65 -1.12 -10.01 2.21
C ALA A 65 -0.69 -8.91 1.22
N CYS A 66 -1.31 -7.72 1.30
CA CYS A 66 -0.93 -6.56 0.51
C CYS A 66 0.54 -6.14 0.78
N GLY A 67 0.94 -6.04 2.05
CA GLY A 67 2.31 -5.72 2.45
C GLY A 67 3.33 -6.73 1.93
N VAL A 68 3.05 -8.03 2.08
CA VAL A 68 3.93 -9.10 1.61
C VAL A 68 4.08 -9.08 0.09
N MET A 69 2.98 -8.97 -0.66
CA MET A 69 3.02 -8.91 -2.12
C MET A 69 3.82 -7.69 -2.62
N ARG A 70 3.61 -6.52 -2.01
CA ARG A 70 4.34 -5.30 -2.34
C ARG A 70 5.82 -5.43 -2.03
N PHE A 71 6.16 -5.92 -0.84
CA PHE A 71 7.54 -6.11 -0.42
C PHE A 71 8.27 -7.07 -1.37
N ALA A 72 7.65 -8.20 -1.69
CA ALA A 72 8.19 -9.15 -2.66
C ALA A 72 8.43 -8.49 -4.02
N ALA A 73 7.48 -7.69 -4.52
CA ALA A 73 7.64 -6.99 -5.79
C ALA A 73 8.76 -5.95 -5.77
N LEU A 74 8.93 -5.21 -4.67
CA LEU A 74 10.02 -4.24 -4.48
C LEU A 74 11.39 -4.93 -4.44
N VAL A 75 11.52 -6.02 -3.68
CA VAL A 75 12.77 -6.78 -3.53
C VAL A 75 13.14 -7.49 -4.84
N ILE A 76 12.19 -8.17 -5.49
CA ILE A 76 12.42 -8.86 -6.77
C ILE A 76 12.84 -7.87 -7.84
N ASN A 77 12.19 -6.70 -7.93
CA ASN A 77 12.51 -5.69 -8.93
C ASN A 77 13.86 -5.01 -8.65
N GLY A 78 14.21 -4.77 -7.39
CA GLY A 78 15.57 -4.33 -7.03
C GLY A 78 16.64 -5.35 -7.44
N THR A 79 16.34 -6.64 -7.34
CA THR A 79 17.35 -7.71 -7.50
C THR A 79 17.49 -8.21 -8.95
N PHE A 80 16.38 -8.35 -9.66
CA PHE A 80 16.32 -8.89 -11.02
C PHE A 80 15.91 -7.79 -12.01
N GLN A 81 16.90 -7.15 -12.64
CA GLN A 81 16.64 -6.20 -13.71
C GLN A 81 15.92 -6.89 -14.87
N GLY A 82 14.67 -6.51 -15.13
CA GLY A 82 13.87 -7.03 -16.25
C GLY A 82 12.72 -7.98 -15.89
N PHE A 83 12.37 -8.16 -14.60
CA PHE A 83 11.18 -8.94 -14.24
C PHE A 83 9.89 -8.24 -14.70
N ARG A 84 9.36 -8.68 -15.86
CA ARG A 84 8.21 -8.07 -16.55
C ARG A 84 6.92 -8.02 -15.72
N LEU A 85 6.77 -8.91 -14.74
CA LEU A 85 5.57 -8.99 -13.92
C LEU A 85 5.60 -8.04 -12.70
N SER A 86 6.77 -7.51 -12.33
CA SER A 86 6.87 -6.64 -11.15
C SER A 86 5.97 -5.39 -11.21
N PRO A 87 5.88 -4.65 -12.35
CA PRO A 87 4.97 -3.51 -12.46
C PRO A 87 3.51 -3.89 -12.21
N HIS A 88 3.07 -5.06 -12.69
CA HIS A 88 1.71 -5.57 -12.47
C HIS A 88 1.44 -5.92 -11.01
N ILE A 89 2.39 -6.55 -10.32
CA ILE A 89 2.23 -6.88 -8.89
C ILE A 89 2.21 -5.59 -8.06
N ARG A 90 3.07 -4.61 -8.38
CA ARG A 90 3.07 -3.28 -7.72
C ARG A 90 1.75 -2.55 -7.94
N PHE A 91 1.22 -2.59 -9.16
CA PHE A 91 -0.07 -2.00 -9.49
C PHE A 91 -1.21 -2.67 -8.71
N ALA A 92 -1.29 -4.00 -8.72
CA ALA A 92 -2.30 -4.75 -7.97
C ALA A 92 -2.21 -4.48 -6.47
N ALA A 93 -1.00 -4.46 -5.90
CA ALA A 93 -0.80 -4.13 -4.49
C ALA A 93 -1.16 -2.67 -4.16
N SER A 94 -0.94 -1.73 -5.08
CA SER A 94 -1.37 -0.32 -4.89
C SER A 94 -2.89 -0.21 -4.97
N LEU A 95 -3.54 -0.97 -5.85
CA LEU A 95 -5.00 -1.00 -5.97
C LEU A 95 -5.67 -1.53 -4.68
N VAL A 96 -5.16 -2.65 -4.14
CA VAL A 96 -5.61 -3.19 -2.85
C VAL A 96 -5.33 -2.20 -1.72
N GLY A 97 -4.15 -1.56 -1.73
CA GLY A 97 -3.79 -0.52 -0.78
C GLY A 97 -4.78 0.66 -0.80
N ILE A 98 -5.11 1.19 -1.97
CA ILE A 98 -6.11 2.26 -2.11
C ILE A 98 -7.44 1.83 -1.51
N ALA A 99 -7.95 0.65 -1.88
CA ALA A 99 -9.23 0.17 -1.38
C ALA A 99 -9.23 0.05 0.16
N PHE A 100 -8.15 -0.49 0.73
CA PHE A 100 -7.98 -0.60 2.17
C PHE A 100 -7.98 0.77 2.86
N TRP A 101 -7.10 1.69 2.44
CA TRP A 101 -6.98 3.00 3.09
C TRP A 101 -8.20 3.89 2.83
N SER A 102 -8.86 3.75 1.67
CA SER A 102 -10.09 4.49 1.38
C SER A 102 -11.21 4.06 2.30
N GLN A 103 -11.34 2.75 2.55
CA GLN A 103 -12.35 2.24 3.47
C GLN A 103 -12.14 2.81 4.87
N TRP A 104 -10.90 2.78 5.35
CA TRP A 104 -10.53 3.40 6.62
C TRP A 104 -10.86 4.88 6.67
N THR A 105 -10.48 5.63 5.64
CA THR A 105 -10.77 7.07 5.57
C THR A 105 -12.27 7.35 5.61
N LEU A 106 -13.08 6.58 4.86
CA LEU A 106 -14.53 6.73 4.80
C LEU A 106 -15.22 6.38 6.12
N CYS A 107 -14.85 5.28 6.78
CA CYS A 107 -15.38 4.91 8.10
C CYS A 107 -15.07 5.99 9.15
N PHE A 108 -13.88 6.57 9.13
CA PHE A 108 -13.53 7.67 10.03
C PHE A 108 -14.27 8.99 9.69
N ILE A 109 -14.55 9.27 8.42
CA ILE A 109 -15.42 10.39 8.02
C ILE A 109 -16.83 10.19 8.56
N GLN A 110 -17.40 8.99 8.39
CA GLN A 110 -18.73 8.67 8.89
C GLN A 110 -18.79 8.83 10.41
N ALA A 111 -17.82 8.25 11.14
CA ALA A 111 -17.76 8.38 12.59
C ALA A 111 -17.54 9.83 13.05
N PHE A 112 -16.84 10.66 12.31
CA PHE A 112 -16.74 12.09 12.62
C PHE A 112 -18.09 12.81 12.51
N ILE A 113 -18.86 12.51 11.46
CA ILE A 113 -20.17 13.13 11.19
C ILE A 113 -21.22 12.65 12.20
N GLU A 114 -21.24 11.36 12.52
CA GLU A 114 -22.33 10.73 13.28
C GLU A 114 -22.04 10.61 14.78
N LEU A 115 -20.77 10.40 15.15
CA LEU A 115 -20.37 9.96 16.49
C LEU A 115 -19.33 10.88 17.15
N GLY A 116 -18.91 11.95 16.46
CA GLY A 116 -17.89 12.88 16.96
C GLY A 116 -16.47 12.28 16.99
N GLY A 117 -16.16 11.37 16.07
CA GLY A 117 -14.84 10.73 15.92
C GLY A 117 -13.67 11.69 15.67
N ALA A 118 -12.44 11.16 15.64
CA ALA A 118 -11.23 11.99 15.50
C ALA A 118 -10.94 12.39 14.04
N PRO A 119 -10.99 13.69 13.66
CA PRO A 119 -10.76 14.12 12.28
C PRO A 119 -9.28 13.98 11.85
N SER A 120 -8.34 13.89 12.80
CA SER A 120 -6.92 13.68 12.50
C SER A 120 -6.65 12.37 11.76
N ALA A 121 -7.42 11.32 12.06
CA ALA A 121 -7.33 10.03 11.39
C ALA A 121 -7.77 10.11 9.91
N ILE A 122 -8.75 10.97 9.59
CA ILE A 122 -9.17 11.23 8.21
C ILE A 122 -8.00 11.79 7.40
N ILE A 123 -7.26 12.75 7.96
CA ILE A 123 -6.10 13.34 7.30
C ILE A 123 -4.97 12.32 7.15
N ALA A 124 -4.70 11.52 8.19
CA ALA A 124 -3.65 10.51 8.17
C ALA A 124 -3.93 9.42 7.10
N TYR A 125 -5.09 8.75 7.17
CA TYR A 125 -5.45 7.69 6.24
C TYR A 125 -5.73 8.22 4.83
N GLY A 126 -6.30 9.42 4.70
CA GLY A 126 -6.46 10.12 3.43
C GLY A 126 -5.12 10.42 2.75
N THR A 127 -4.08 10.75 3.53
CA THR A 127 -2.72 10.92 3.00
C THR A 127 -2.18 9.60 2.44
N PHE A 128 -2.43 8.48 3.12
CA PHE A 128 -2.05 7.16 2.61
C PHE A 128 -2.77 6.82 1.30
N CYS A 129 -4.06 7.16 1.17
CA CYS A 129 -4.79 7.03 -0.11
C CYS A 129 -4.10 7.81 -1.24
N CYS A 130 -3.72 9.07 -0.98
CA CYS A 130 -3.02 9.90 -1.97
C CYS A 130 -1.67 9.29 -2.38
N MET A 131 -0.91 8.75 -1.42
CA MET A 131 0.36 8.07 -1.71
C MET A 131 0.14 6.81 -2.56
N GLU A 132 -0.90 6.03 -2.28
CA GLU A 132 -1.19 4.83 -3.07
C GLU A 132 -1.72 5.16 -4.47
N LEU A 133 -2.50 6.23 -4.63
CA LEU A 133 -2.89 6.73 -5.96
C LEU A 133 -1.68 7.12 -6.79
N LEU A 134 -0.68 7.77 -6.17
CA LEU A 134 0.58 8.08 -6.84
C LEU A 134 1.36 6.81 -7.21
N ASN A 135 1.41 5.81 -6.33
CA ASN A 135 2.05 4.52 -6.60
C ASN A 135 1.33 3.76 -7.72
N LEU A 136 0.00 3.77 -7.74
CA LEU A 136 -0.83 3.17 -8.77
C LEU A 136 -0.58 3.85 -10.13
N TYR A 137 -0.56 5.18 -10.16
CA TYR A 137 -0.25 5.93 -11.38
C TYR A 137 1.15 5.59 -11.92
N ARG A 138 2.18 5.63 -11.06
CA ARG A 138 3.57 5.33 -11.44
C ARG A 138 3.72 3.89 -11.95
N SER A 139 3.20 2.92 -11.23
CA SER A 139 3.23 1.52 -11.67
C SER A 139 2.41 1.28 -12.94
N GLY A 140 1.31 2.01 -13.14
CA GLY A 140 0.53 1.99 -14.39
C GLY A 140 1.32 2.55 -15.59
N THR A 141 2.11 3.60 -15.39
CA THR A 141 3.01 4.12 -16.44
C THR A 141 4.12 3.15 -16.79
N ASP A 142 4.61 2.35 -15.83
CA ASP A 142 5.62 1.31 -16.05
C ASP A 142 5.07 0.12 -16.88
N ILE A 143 3.75 -0.15 -16.81
CA ILE A 143 3.09 -1.24 -17.57
C ILE A 143 2.89 -0.86 -19.04
N ARG A 144 2.75 0.43 -19.36
CA ARG A 144 2.53 0.86 -20.74
C ARG A 144 3.72 0.45 -21.60
N PRO A 145 3.51 -0.26 -22.74
CA PRO A 145 4.59 -0.58 -23.65
C PRO A 145 5.30 0.71 -24.04
N ARG A 146 6.63 0.78 -23.87
CA ARG A 146 7.43 1.77 -24.58
C ARG A 146 7.13 1.57 -26.06
N GLY A 147 6.27 2.41 -26.61
CA GLY A 147 5.95 2.39 -28.03
C GLY A 147 7.24 2.32 -28.81
N ARG A 148 7.32 1.36 -29.74
CA ARG A 148 8.43 1.14 -30.67
C ARG A 148 9.11 2.47 -31.01
N GLY A 149 10.26 2.72 -30.41
CA GLY A 149 11.15 3.75 -30.88
C GLY A 149 11.61 3.39 -32.29
N ARG A 150 11.22 4.24 -33.25
CA ARG A 150 11.91 4.51 -34.52
C ARG A 150 12.46 3.28 -35.27
N ARG A 151 11.66 2.76 -36.20
CA ARG A 151 12.19 2.27 -37.48
C ARG A 151 11.85 3.30 -38.55
N HIS A 152 12.81 3.52 -39.45
CA HIS A 152 12.83 4.44 -40.61
C HIS A 152 13.19 5.89 -40.25
N GLY A 153 14.23 6.50 -40.82
CA GLY A 153 15.22 6.11 -41.82
C GLY A 153 16.30 7.19 -41.87
#